data_AF-A0A183IN74-F1
#
_entry.id   AF-A0A183IN74-F1
#
_cell.length_a   1.000
_cell.length_b   1.000
_cell.length_c   1.000
_cell.angle_alpha   90.00
_cell.angle_beta   90.00
_cell.angle_gamma   90.00
#
_symmetry.space_group_name_H-M   'P 1'
#
loop_
_entity.id
_entity.type
_entity.pdbx_description
1 polymer ?
#
loop_
_entity_poly.entity_id
_entity_poly.type
_entity_poly.pdbx_seq_one_letter_code
_entity_poly.pdbx_strand_id
1 'polypeptide(L)'
;MTGFWSSSSKMSFEKQESLLKLLILSLAAVLAFSSRLFSVLRFESVIHEFDPYFNYRTTKFLAEEGFYKFHNWFDDQAWYPLGRIIGGTIYPGLMITSAVLNHIFNFFHVTIHIREICVFLAPLFSSLTTIVTYFFTKELTSEGAGLIAATMIAIVPGYISRSVAGSYDNEGIAIFCMLLTYYFWIKAVKTGSISWSSSCALAYFYMVRH
;
A
#
# COMPACT_ATOMS: atom_id res chain seq x y z
N MET A 1 -43.57 -20.46 34.46
CA MET A 1 -42.11 -20.36 34.28
C MET A 1 -41.84 -19.60 32.99
N THR A 2 -41.87 -18.28 33.03
CA THR A 2 -41.66 -17.43 31.83
C THR A 2 -41.00 -16.14 32.30
N GLY A 3 -39.76 -15.90 31.88
CA GLY A 3 -39.10 -14.64 32.20
C GLY A 3 -37.58 -14.68 32.18
N PHE A 4 -36.97 -15.30 31.17
CA PHE A 4 -35.57 -14.99 30.84
C PHE A 4 -35.57 -14.06 29.61
N TRP A 5 -36.08 -12.84 29.81
CA TRP A 5 -35.94 -11.79 28.81
C TRP A 5 -34.48 -11.36 28.79
N SER A 6 -33.77 -11.84 27.78
CA SER A 6 -32.44 -11.39 27.37
C SER A 6 -32.37 -9.87 27.39
N SER A 7 -31.52 -9.33 28.27
CA SER A 7 -31.13 -7.93 28.24
C SER A 7 -30.24 -7.72 27.01
N SER A 8 -30.87 -7.45 25.86
CA SER A 8 -30.15 -6.95 24.70
C SER A 8 -29.69 -5.53 25.04
N SER A 9 -28.40 -5.40 25.38
CA SER A 9 -27.77 -4.11 25.62
C SER A 9 -27.89 -3.25 24.36
N LYS A 10 -28.88 -2.36 24.32
CA LYS A 10 -29.05 -1.41 23.21
C LYS A 10 -27.80 -0.53 23.16
N MET A 11 -26.96 -0.75 22.15
CA MET A 11 -25.79 0.08 21.89
C MET A 11 -26.23 1.53 21.67
N SER A 12 -25.44 2.48 22.18
CA SER A 12 -25.64 3.91 21.89
C SER A 12 -25.56 4.16 20.38
N PHE A 13 -26.33 5.13 19.87
CA PHE A 13 -26.37 5.48 18.44
C PHE A 13 -24.97 5.81 17.88
N GLU A 14 -24.14 6.54 18.63
CA GLU A 14 -22.76 6.85 18.22
C GLU A 14 -21.91 5.59 18.05
N LYS A 15 -22.07 4.61 18.96
CA LYS A 15 -21.35 3.33 18.89
C LYS A 15 -21.81 2.50 17.69
N GLN A 16 -23.10 2.53 17.38
CA GLN A 16 -23.64 1.86 16.19
C GLN A 16 -23.08 2.47 14.91
N GLU A 17 -22.98 3.80 14.85
CA GLU A 17 -22.43 4.52 13.71
C GLU A 17 -20.93 4.25 13.51
N SER A 18 -20.13 4.29 14.59
CA SER A 18 -18.71 3.91 14.54
C SER A 18 -18.51 2.46 14.12
N LEU A 19 -19.34 1.53 14.63
CA LEU A 19 -19.30 0.12 14.24
C LEU A 19 -19.60 -0.05 12.75
N LEU A 20 -20.61 0.65 12.24
CA LEU A 20 -20.98 0.60 10.83
C LEU A 20 -19.85 1.12 9.93
N LYS A 21 -19.21 2.25 10.31
CA LYS A 21 -18.05 2.81 9.58
C LYS A 21 -16.89 1.82 9.54
N LEU A 22 -16.54 1.24 10.69
CA LEU A 22 -15.48 0.25 10.78
C LEU A 22 -15.79 -0.98 9.91
N LEU A 23 -17.03 -1.46 9.96
CA LEU A 23 -17.47 -2.60 9.16
C LEU A 23 -17.36 -2.31 7.66
N ILE A 24 -17.87 -1.18 7.19
CA ILE A 24 -17.81 -0.79 5.76
C ILE A 24 -16.36 -0.65 5.30
N LEU A 25 -15.50 0.02 6.07
CA LEU A 25 -14.09 0.19 5.71
C LEU A 25 -13.34 -1.15 5.71
N SER A 26 -13.61 -2.02 6.68
CA SER A 26 -12.99 -3.35 6.72
C SER A 26 -13.40 -4.21 5.52
N LEU A 27 -14.68 -4.20 5.14
CA LEU A 27 -15.17 -4.89 3.96
C LEU A 27 -14.60 -4.29 2.68
N ALA A 28 -14.50 -2.96 2.57
CA ALA A 28 -13.91 -2.29 1.41
C ALA A 28 -12.43 -2.62 1.24
N ALA A 29 -11.66 -2.65 2.34
CA ALA A 29 -10.26 -3.06 2.38
C ALA A 29 -10.08 -4.53 1.94
N VAL A 30 -10.87 -5.45 2.50
CA VAL A 30 -10.87 -6.87 2.11
C VAL A 30 -11.26 -7.06 0.64
N LEU A 31 -12.25 -6.30 0.16
CA LEU A 31 -12.69 -6.34 -1.24
C LEU A 31 -11.61 -5.81 -2.18
N ALA A 32 -10.93 -4.72 -1.81
CA ALA A 32 -9.81 -4.17 -2.58
C ALA A 32 -8.67 -5.18 -2.73
N PHE A 33 -8.31 -5.87 -1.65
CA PHE A 33 -7.32 -6.94 -1.68
C PHE A 33 -7.79 -8.12 -2.53
N SER A 34 -8.98 -8.66 -2.25
CA SER A 34 -9.50 -9.88 -2.89
C SER A 34 -9.70 -9.73 -4.40
N SER A 35 -10.19 -8.57 -4.85
CA SER A 35 -10.41 -8.30 -6.28
C SER A 35 -9.13 -8.28 -7.12
N ARG A 36 -7.95 -8.21 -6.50
CA ARG A 36 -6.65 -8.18 -7.18
C ARG A 36 -5.95 -9.54 -7.21
N LEU A 37 -6.52 -10.56 -6.59
CA LEU A 37 -5.91 -11.90 -6.49
C LEU A 37 -6.21 -12.82 -7.67
N PHE A 38 -7.03 -12.41 -8.63
CA PHE A 38 -7.51 -13.29 -9.70
C PHE A 38 -6.39 -13.94 -10.53
N SER A 39 -5.28 -13.26 -10.81
CA SER A 39 -4.18 -13.87 -11.58
C SER A 39 -3.49 -14.97 -10.77
N VAL A 40 -3.22 -14.72 -9.48
CA VAL A 40 -2.57 -15.67 -8.57
C VAL A 40 -3.47 -16.85 -8.22
N LEU A 41 -4.80 -16.66 -8.19
CA LEU A 41 -5.75 -17.77 -7.97
C LEU A 41 -5.92 -18.66 -9.21
N ARG A 42 -5.81 -18.08 -10.41
CA ARG A 42 -5.98 -18.81 -11.67
C ARG A 42 -4.70 -19.47 -12.15
N PHE A 43 -3.56 -18.86 -11.85
CA PHE A 43 -2.24 -19.28 -12.28
C PHE A 43 -1.33 -19.40 -11.04
N GLU A 44 -0.02 -19.29 -11.22
CA GLU A 44 0.95 -19.35 -10.10
C GLU A 44 1.27 -17.96 -9.54
N SER A 45 1.78 -17.90 -8.31
CA SER A 45 2.30 -16.67 -7.70
C SER A 45 3.65 -16.28 -8.31
N VAL A 46 3.59 -15.70 -9.50
CA VAL A 46 4.74 -15.21 -10.25
C VAL A 46 4.61 -13.74 -10.56
N ILE A 47 5.74 -13.10 -10.78
CA ILE A 47 5.79 -11.71 -11.23
C ILE A 47 5.37 -11.68 -12.71
N HIS A 48 4.40 -10.81 -13.00
CA HIS A 48 3.84 -10.64 -14.33
C HIS A 48 4.47 -9.44 -15.04
N GLU A 49 4.33 -9.41 -16.35
CA GLU A 49 4.90 -8.37 -17.23
C GLU A 49 6.43 -8.35 -17.24
N PHE A 50 7.03 -7.49 -18.06
CA PHE A 50 8.49 -7.47 -18.25
C PHE A 50 9.19 -6.46 -17.33
N ASP A 51 8.60 -5.30 -17.07
CA ASP A 51 9.20 -4.25 -16.23
C ASP A 51 9.43 -4.69 -14.77
N PRO A 52 8.49 -5.37 -14.09
CA PRO A 52 8.63 -5.74 -12.68
C PRO A 52 9.80 -6.70 -12.36
N TYR A 53 10.33 -7.42 -13.35
CA TYR A 53 11.49 -8.31 -13.14
C TYR A 53 12.74 -7.54 -12.72
N PHE A 54 12.95 -6.34 -13.25
CA PHE A 54 14.05 -5.48 -12.82
C PHE A 54 13.86 -5.02 -11.37
N ASN A 55 12.65 -4.60 -11.00
CA ASN A 55 12.31 -4.20 -9.64
C ASN A 55 12.48 -5.36 -8.65
N TYR A 56 12.12 -6.59 -9.07
CA TYR A 56 12.32 -7.77 -8.25
C TYR A 56 13.80 -8.11 -8.06
N ARG A 57 14.60 -8.10 -9.13
CA ARG A 57 16.05 -8.37 -9.04
C ARG A 57 16.74 -7.39 -8.10
N THR A 58 16.42 -6.11 -8.23
CA THR A 58 16.95 -5.04 -7.37
C THR A 58 16.51 -5.20 -5.91
N THR A 59 15.25 -5.58 -5.67
CA THR A 59 14.73 -5.89 -4.33
C THR A 59 15.40 -7.11 -3.71
N LYS A 60 15.62 -8.17 -4.50
CA LYS A 60 16.33 -9.37 -4.07
C LYS A 60 17.77 -9.03 -3.66
N PHE A 61 18.48 -8.25 -4.49
CA PHE A 61 19.82 -7.78 -4.17
C PHE A 61 19.83 -6.96 -2.86
N LEU A 62 18.87 -6.05 -2.68
CA LEU A 62 18.76 -5.27 -1.45
C LEU A 62 18.53 -6.15 -0.21
N ALA A 63 17.69 -7.19 -0.32
CA ALA A 63 17.38 -8.09 0.78
C ALA A 63 18.56 -9.01 1.17
N GLU A 64 19.39 -9.40 0.20
CA GLU A 64 20.52 -10.33 0.40
C GLU A 64 21.82 -9.59 0.77
N GLU A 65 22.14 -8.48 0.10
CA GLU A 65 23.41 -7.76 0.24
C GLU A 65 23.34 -6.55 1.18
N GLY A 66 22.13 -6.06 1.46
CA GLY A 66 21.89 -4.93 2.34
C GLY A 66 21.99 -3.55 1.66
N PHE A 67 21.58 -2.52 2.42
CA PHE A 67 21.33 -1.18 1.87
C PHE A 67 22.58 -0.47 1.34
N TYR A 68 23.73 -0.54 2.03
CA TYR A 68 24.94 0.18 1.61
C TYR A 68 25.54 -0.38 0.32
N LYS A 69 25.50 -1.70 0.13
CA LYS A 69 25.92 -2.34 -1.12
C LYS A 69 24.94 -2.00 -2.24
N PHE A 70 23.64 -2.03 -1.97
CA PHE A 70 22.62 -1.62 -2.92
C PHE A 70 22.77 -0.17 -3.39
N HIS A 71 23.04 0.76 -2.47
CA HIS A 71 23.21 2.18 -2.80
C HIS A 71 24.41 2.45 -3.72
N ASN A 72 25.48 1.66 -3.60
CA ASN A 72 26.68 1.75 -4.43
C ASN A 72 26.73 0.67 -5.52
N TRP A 73 25.60 0.03 -5.85
CA TRP A 73 25.60 -1.11 -6.75
C TRP A 73 25.82 -0.69 -8.21
N PHE A 74 26.87 -1.25 -8.81
CA PHE A 74 27.11 -1.25 -10.24
C PHE A 74 26.77 -2.63 -10.81
N ASP A 75 25.85 -2.67 -11.78
CA ASP A 75 25.42 -3.89 -12.46
C ASP A 75 26.19 -4.04 -13.77
N ASP A 76 27.08 -5.03 -13.80
CA ASP A 76 27.89 -5.42 -14.96
C ASP A 76 27.17 -6.40 -15.90
N GLN A 77 26.02 -6.95 -15.48
CA GLN A 77 25.25 -7.93 -16.27
C GLN A 77 24.25 -7.27 -17.23
N ALA A 78 24.08 -5.95 -17.16
CA ALA A 78 23.20 -5.18 -18.03
C ALA A 78 24.01 -4.21 -18.89
N TRP A 79 23.51 -3.88 -20.08
CA TRP A 79 24.12 -2.86 -20.96
C TRP A 79 25.60 -3.14 -21.31
N TYR A 80 25.95 -4.38 -21.66
CA TYR A 80 27.30 -4.71 -22.13
C TYR A 80 27.66 -3.87 -23.37
N PRO A 81 28.85 -3.23 -23.43
CA PRO A 81 30.00 -3.34 -22.52
C PRO A 81 30.09 -2.28 -21.41
N LEU A 82 29.10 -1.40 -21.28
CA LEU A 82 29.15 -0.23 -20.39
C LEU A 82 28.79 -0.54 -18.92
N GLY A 83 27.84 -1.45 -18.69
CA GLY A 83 27.24 -1.64 -17.36
C GLY A 83 26.20 -0.55 -17.01
N ARG A 84 25.60 -0.65 -15.82
CA ARG A 84 24.66 0.34 -15.29
C ARG A 84 24.88 0.59 -13.80
N ILE A 85 25.02 1.85 -13.41
CA ILE A 85 25.00 2.25 -11.99
C ILE A 85 23.55 2.20 -11.51
N ILE A 86 23.20 1.25 -10.65
CA ILE A 86 21.80 1.05 -10.23
C ILE A 86 21.41 2.05 -9.16
N GLY A 87 22.18 2.14 -8.06
CA GLY A 87 21.78 2.92 -6.89
C GLY A 87 21.53 4.41 -7.14
N GLY A 88 22.10 4.99 -8.21
CA GLY A 88 21.88 6.37 -8.63
C GLY A 88 20.92 6.58 -9.82
N THR A 89 20.42 5.51 -10.45
CA THR A 89 19.56 5.61 -11.66
C THR A 89 18.16 5.04 -11.46
N ILE A 90 17.78 4.73 -10.21
CA ILE A 90 16.45 4.19 -9.85
C ILE A 90 15.89 4.90 -8.63
N TYR A 91 14.56 4.88 -8.52
CA TYR A 91 13.84 5.25 -7.31
C TYR A 91 13.80 4.04 -6.36
N PRO A 92 14.44 4.11 -5.17
CA PRO A 92 14.63 2.93 -4.34
C PRO A 92 13.43 2.61 -3.42
N GLY A 93 12.38 3.43 -3.44
CA GLY A 93 11.25 3.36 -2.53
C GLY A 93 10.57 2.00 -2.53
N LEU A 94 10.25 1.47 -3.72
CA LEU A 94 9.59 0.18 -3.89
C LEU A 94 10.41 -0.96 -3.25
N MET A 95 11.71 -1.00 -3.57
CA MET A 95 12.64 -2.02 -3.08
C MET A 95 12.81 -1.93 -1.56
N ILE A 96 12.99 -0.73 -1.02
CA ILE A 96 13.13 -0.51 0.42
C ILE A 96 11.86 -0.95 1.16
N THR A 97 10.67 -0.60 0.66
CA THR A 97 9.41 -1.00 1.29
C THR A 97 9.26 -2.52 1.36
N SER A 98 9.56 -3.24 0.28
CA SER A 98 9.55 -4.71 0.27
C SER A 98 10.60 -5.33 1.19
N ALA A 99 11.82 -4.79 1.20
CA ALA A 99 12.89 -5.27 2.07
C ALA A 99 12.55 -5.07 3.55
N VAL A 100 12.00 -3.91 3.92
CA VAL A 100 11.54 -3.63 5.28
C VAL A 100 10.43 -4.59 5.69
N LEU A 101 9.44 -4.83 4.83
CA LEU A 101 8.39 -5.83 5.10
C LEU A 101 8.99 -7.23 5.32
N ASN A 102 9.97 -7.63 4.50
CA ASN A 102 10.68 -8.89 4.66
C ASN A 102 11.40 -8.99 6.02
N HIS A 103 12.12 -7.94 6.41
CA HIS A 103 12.79 -7.90 7.72
C HIS A 103 11.80 -7.95 8.88
N ILE A 104 10.66 -7.28 8.78
CA ILE A 104 9.59 -7.34 9.80
C ILE A 104 9.06 -8.78 9.92
N PHE A 105 8.75 -9.46 8.82
CA PHE A 105 8.28 -10.85 8.86
C PHE A 105 9.33 -11.80 9.44
N ASN A 106 10.60 -11.65 9.06
CA ASN A 106 11.69 -12.45 9.61
C ASN A 106 11.91 -12.19 11.10
N PHE A 107 11.72 -10.95 11.57
CA PHE A 107 11.78 -10.62 13.00
C PHE A 107 10.72 -11.38 13.81
N PHE A 108 9.53 -11.56 13.25
CA PHE A 108 8.47 -12.39 13.83
C PHE A 108 8.63 -13.89 13.56
N HIS A 109 9.77 -14.33 13.02
CA HIS A 109 10.05 -15.73 12.63
C HIS A 109 9.06 -16.31 11.61
N VAL A 110 8.43 -15.45 10.81
CA VAL A 110 7.58 -15.84 9.68
C VAL A 110 8.43 -15.78 8.42
N THR A 111 9.01 -16.91 8.03
CA THR A 111 9.93 -16.98 6.88
C THR A 111 9.15 -16.99 5.57
N ILE A 112 8.99 -15.82 4.96
CA ILE A 112 8.34 -15.64 3.65
C ILE A 112 9.42 -15.33 2.61
N HIS A 113 9.39 -15.99 1.46
CA HIS A 113 10.27 -15.66 0.36
C HIS A 113 10.00 -14.25 -0.17
N ILE A 114 11.06 -13.49 -0.49
CA ILE A 114 10.93 -12.10 -0.98
C ILE A 114 10.01 -11.97 -2.20
N ARG A 115 9.95 -13.01 -3.05
CA ARG A 115 9.03 -13.06 -4.20
C ARG A 115 7.57 -12.92 -3.78
N GLU A 116 7.12 -13.62 -2.75
CA GLU A 116 5.73 -13.57 -2.33
C GLU A 116 5.40 -12.17 -1.78
N ILE A 117 6.34 -11.55 -1.06
CA ILE A 117 6.19 -10.15 -0.59
C ILE A 117 6.03 -9.22 -1.80
N CYS A 118 6.87 -9.32 -2.82
CA CYS A 118 6.75 -8.51 -4.03
C CYS A 118 5.42 -8.74 -4.77
N VAL A 119 4.95 -9.99 -4.86
CA VAL A 119 3.68 -10.34 -5.54
C VAL A 119 2.46 -9.73 -4.82
N PHE A 120 2.42 -9.80 -3.48
CA PHE A 120 1.28 -9.34 -2.68
C PHE A 120 1.36 -7.88 -2.23
N LEU A 121 2.45 -7.18 -2.56
CA LEU A 121 2.64 -5.79 -2.15
C LEU A 121 1.59 -4.85 -2.75
N ALA A 122 1.30 -4.95 -4.05
CA ALA A 122 0.32 -4.07 -4.70
C ALA A 122 -1.11 -4.23 -4.14
N PRO A 123 -1.64 -5.45 -3.94
CA PRO A 123 -2.91 -5.66 -3.23
C PRO A 123 -2.92 -5.09 -1.81
N LEU A 124 -1.82 -5.24 -1.05
CA LEU A 124 -1.70 -4.68 0.30
C LEU A 124 -1.82 -3.15 0.28
N PHE A 125 -1.05 -2.48 -0.58
CA PHE A 125 -1.12 -1.02 -0.71
C PHE A 125 -2.46 -0.55 -1.22
N SER A 126 -3.12 -1.29 -2.11
CA SER A 126 -4.47 -0.95 -2.54
C SER A 126 -5.48 -0.96 -1.39
N SER A 127 -5.37 -1.92 -0.46
CA SER A 127 -6.18 -1.93 0.76
C SER A 127 -5.87 -0.76 1.69
N LEU A 128 -4.65 -0.23 1.70
CA LEU A 128 -4.31 0.98 2.44
C LEU A 128 -4.84 2.23 1.73
N THR A 129 -4.81 2.25 0.39
CA THR A 129 -5.35 3.33 -0.44
C THR A 129 -6.82 3.56 -0.14
N THR A 130 -7.65 2.52 0.01
CA THR A 130 -9.08 2.69 0.35
C THR A 130 -9.28 3.43 1.67
N ILE A 131 -8.46 3.13 2.69
CA ILE A 131 -8.48 3.78 4.00
C ILE A 131 -8.04 5.24 3.87
N VAL A 132 -6.97 5.51 3.13
CA VAL A 132 -6.48 6.88 2.92
C VAL A 132 -7.50 7.71 2.14
N THR A 133 -8.14 7.15 1.11
CA THR A 133 -9.22 7.81 0.37
C THR A 133 -10.39 8.18 1.28
N TYR A 134 -10.78 7.32 2.21
CA TYR A 134 -11.80 7.64 3.21
C TYR A 134 -11.43 8.90 3.99
N PHE A 135 -10.21 8.96 4.54
CA PHE A 135 -9.77 10.11 5.33
C PHE A 135 -9.63 11.37 4.49
N PHE A 136 -9.09 11.26 3.27
CA PHE A 136 -8.99 12.37 2.32
C PHE A 136 -10.36 12.98 2.00
N THR A 137 -11.33 12.15 1.58
CA THR A 137 -12.66 12.65 1.20
C THR A 137 -13.47 13.12 2.40
N LYS A 138 -13.30 12.47 3.57
CA LYS A 138 -13.89 12.91 4.84
C LYS A 138 -13.48 14.35 5.17
N GLU A 139 -12.23 14.73 4.93
CA GLU A 139 -11.79 16.09 5.18
C GLU A 139 -12.41 17.10 4.21
N LEU A 140 -12.79 16.70 2.99
CA LEU A 140 -13.34 17.62 2.00
C LEU A 140 -14.82 17.92 2.23
N THR A 141 -15.63 16.90 2.49
CA THR A 141 -17.09 17.01 2.53
C THR A 141 -17.68 16.43 3.81
N SER A 142 -17.92 15.12 3.83
CA SER A 142 -18.57 14.43 4.94
C SER A 142 -18.11 12.98 5.06
N GLU A 143 -18.39 12.36 6.20
CA GLU A 143 -18.00 10.97 6.45
C GLU A 143 -18.72 9.98 5.52
N GLY A 144 -19.99 10.24 5.18
CA GLY A 144 -20.74 9.42 4.23
C GLY A 144 -20.13 9.45 2.82
N ALA A 145 -19.73 10.64 2.35
CA ALA A 145 -19.02 10.77 1.08
C ALA A 145 -17.67 10.03 1.10
N GLY A 146 -16.96 10.06 2.24
CA GLY A 146 -15.72 9.31 2.42
C GLY A 146 -15.91 7.79 2.31
N LEU A 147 -16.97 7.24 2.90
CA LEU A 147 -17.26 5.81 2.81
C LEU A 147 -17.55 5.38 1.37
N ILE A 148 -18.31 6.19 0.62
CA ILE A 148 -18.61 5.93 -0.79
C ILE A 148 -17.34 6.03 -1.64
N ALA A 149 -16.50 7.04 -1.42
CA ALA A 149 -15.24 7.18 -2.16
C ALA A 149 -14.30 5.98 -1.92
N ALA A 150 -14.21 5.51 -0.67
CA ALA A 150 -13.39 4.35 -0.28
C ALA A 150 -13.88 3.04 -0.93
N THR A 151 -15.19 2.82 -1.01
CA THR A 151 -15.74 1.63 -1.68
C THR A 151 -15.60 1.71 -3.20
N MET A 152 -15.74 2.88 -3.80
CA MET A 152 -15.55 3.06 -5.24
C MET A 152 -14.10 2.82 -5.67
N ILE A 153 -13.11 3.38 -4.96
CA ILE A 153 -11.69 3.19 -5.30
C ILE A 153 -11.23 1.74 -5.07
N ALA A 154 -11.87 1.01 -4.16
CA ALA A 154 -11.57 -0.41 -3.92
C ALA A 154 -11.74 -1.25 -5.19
N ILE A 155 -12.77 -0.97 -5.98
CA ILE A 155 -13.19 -1.77 -7.14
C ILE A 155 -12.98 -1.08 -8.49
N VAL A 156 -12.41 0.13 -8.53
CA VAL A 156 -12.28 0.88 -9.77
C VAL A 156 -11.32 0.16 -10.76
N PRO A 157 -11.78 -0.22 -11.97
CA PRO A 157 -10.98 -1.02 -12.90
C PRO A 157 -9.68 -0.34 -13.32
N GLY A 158 -9.68 0.99 -13.43
CA GLY A 158 -8.49 1.75 -13.81
C GLY A 158 -7.36 1.70 -12.79
N TYR A 159 -7.67 1.57 -11.49
CA TYR A 159 -6.63 1.33 -10.49
C TYR A 159 -6.27 -0.15 -10.40
N ILE A 160 -7.25 -1.04 -10.51
CA ILE A 160 -7.02 -2.49 -10.48
C ILE A 160 -6.03 -2.90 -11.57
N SER A 161 -6.15 -2.40 -12.79
CA SER A 161 -5.27 -2.77 -13.91
C SER A 161 -3.78 -2.51 -13.66
N ARG A 162 -3.44 -1.58 -12.75
CA ARG A 162 -2.06 -1.21 -12.37
C ARG A 162 -1.65 -1.72 -10.98
N SER A 163 -2.51 -2.49 -10.31
CA SER A 163 -2.27 -2.94 -8.93
C SER A 163 -2.68 -4.41 -8.70
N VAL A 164 -2.71 -5.21 -9.76
CA VAL A 164 -3.00 -6.66 -9.67
C VAL A 164 -1.87 -7.38 -8.90
N ALA A 165 -2.19 -8.45 -8.18
CA ALA A 165 -1.18 -9.31 -7.58
C ALA A 165 -0.19 -9.81 -8.63
N GLY A 166 1.10 -9.70 -8.35
CA GLY A 166 2.18 -10.05 -9.27
C GLY A 166 2.66 -8.89 -10.18
N SER A 167 1.93 -7.78 -10.27
CA SER A 167 2.39 -6.55 -10.92
C SER A 167 3.22 -5.73 -9.92
N TYR A 168 4.51 -6.07 -9.79
CA TYR A 168 5.44 -5.40 -8.87
C TYR A 168 6.07 -4.15 -9.51
N ASP A 169 5.21 -3.17 -9.74
CA ASP A 169 5.56 -1.89 -10.34
C ASP A 169 5.28 -0.70 -9.40
N ASN A 170 5.92 0.44 -9.68
CA ASN A 170 5.91 1.62 -8.82
C ASN A 170 4.52 2.27 -8.72
N GLU A 171 3.69 2.15 -9.77
CA GLU A 171 2.39 2.80 -9.87
C GLU A 171 1.43 2.41 -8.73
N GLY A 172 1.46 1.15 -8.28
CA GLY A 172 0.58 0.64 -7.23
C GLY A 172 0.76 1.36 -5.88
N ILE A 173 2.01 1.66 -5.51
CA ILE A 173 2.35 2.40 -4.29
C ILE A 173 2.24 3.91 -4.53
N ALA A 174 2.61 4.41 -5.71
CA ALA A 174 2.61 5.84 -6.02
C ALA A 174 1.23 6.48 -5.78
N ILE A 175 0.13 5.80 -6.14
CA ILE A 175 -1.24 6.29 -5.89
C ILE A 175 -1.53 6.42 -4.39
N PHE A 176 -1.11 5.44 -3.58
CA PHE A 176 -1.22 5.53 -2.12
C PHE A 176 -0.44 6.73 -1.57
N CYS A 177 0.82 6.89 -1.97
CA CYS A 177 1.69 8.00 -1.53
C CYS A 177 1.11 9.36 -1.89
N MET A 178 0.56 9.47 -3.10
CA MET A 178 -0.05 10.70 -3.61
C MET A 178 -1.27 11.09 -2.77
N LEU A 179 -2.20 10.17 -2.55
CA LEU A 179 -3.40 10.43 -1.74
C LEU A 179 -3.05 10.73 -0.28
N LEU A 180 -2.04 10.05 0.28
CA LEU A 180 -1.56 10.30 1.64
C LEU A 180 -0.98 11.71 1.77
N THR A 181 -0.20 12.14 0.78
CA THR A 181 0.37 13.50 0.73
C THR A 181 -0.74 14.54 0.61
N TYR A 182 -1.73 14.33 -0.26
CA TYR A 182 -2.88 15.24 -0.37
C TYR A 182 -3.72 15.32 0.89
N TYR A 183 -3.92 14.20 1.59
CA TYR A 183 -4.60 14.19 2.88
C TYR A 183 -3.87 15.07 3.90
N PHE A 184 -2.56 14.85 4.10
CA PHE A 184 -1.80 15.66 5.06
C PHE A 184 -1.70 17.13 4.64
N TRP A 185 -1.59 17.42 3.35
CA TRP A 185 -1.62 18.78 2.83
C TRP A 185 -2.92 19.50 3.20
N ILE A 186 -4.08 18.89 2.92
CA ILE A 186 -5.38 19.49 3.27
C ILE A 186 -5.50 19.66 4.79
N LYS A 187 -5.09 18.65 5.57
CA LYS A 187 -5.09 18.74 7.04
C LYS A 187 -4.22 19.87 7.56
N ALA A 188 -3.03 20.05 6.97
CA ALA A 188 -2.10 21.12 7.33
C ALA A 188 -2.70 22.49 7.02
N VAL A 189 -3.28 22.67 5.84
CA VAL A 189 -3.90 23.94 5.42
C VAL A 189 -5.11 24.28 6.29
N LYS A 190 -5.97 23.31 6.61
CA LYS A 190 -7.16 23.55 7.44
C LYS A 190 -6.85 23.82 8.92
N THR A 191 -5.86 23.12 9.47
CA THR A 191 -5.54 23.21 10.91
C THR A 191 -4.51 24.30 11.20
N GLY A 192 -3.62 24.61 10.25
CA GLY A 192 -2.50 25.53 10.44
C GLY A 192 -1.40 24.98 11.36
N SER A 193 -1.29 23.66 11.55
CA SER A 193 -0.31 23.05 12.45
C SER A 193 0.99 22.66 11.74
N ILE A 194 2.11 22.97 12.38
CA ILE A 194 3.46 22.55 11.94
C ILE A 194 3.57 21.02 11.90
N SER A 195 2.95 20.30 12.84
CA SER A 195 3.02 18.83 12.88
C SER A 195 2.45 18.16 11.62
N TRP A 196 1.32 18.69 11.11
CA TRP A 196 0.70 18.20 9.88
C TRP A 196 1.54 18.58 8.66
N SER A 197 2.13 19.77 8.63
CA SER A 197 3.05 20.19 7.58
C SER A 197 4.31 19.32 7.52
N SER A 198 4.92 18.99 8.68
CA SER A 198 6.06 18.07 8.75
C SER A 198 5.69 16.67 8.27
N SER A 199 4.51 16.17 8.64
CA SER A 199 4.01 14.87 8.18
C SER A 199 3.77 14.88 6.66
N CYS A 200 3.27 15.99 6.11
CA CYS A 200 3.12 16.18 4.66
C CYS A 200 4.48 16.18 3.95
N ALA A 201 5.50 16.83 4.51
CA ALA A 201 6.84 16.85 3.94
C ALA A 201 7.49 15.44 3.93
N LEU A 202 7.29 14.65 4.99
CA LEU A 202 7.74 13.26 5.05
C LEU A 202 7.01 12.37 4.03
N ALA A 203 5.69 12.52 3.92
CA ALA A 203 4.90 11.80 2.91
C ALA A 203 5.34 12.16 1.49
N TYR A 204 5.60 13.44 1.22
CA TYR A 204 6.13 13.91 -0.06
C TYR A 204 7.53 13.35 -0.35
N PHE A 205 8.42 13.34 0.64
CA PHE A 205 9.75 12.74 0.51
C PHE A 205 9.66 11.25 0.16
N TYR A 206 8.74 10.51 0.79
CA TYR A 206 8.48 9.12 0.46
C TYR A 206 7.95 8.99 -0.98
N MET A 207 6.99 9.82 -1.38
CA MET A 207 6.44 9.83 -2.75
C MET A 207 7.50 10.09 -3.83
N VAL A 208 8.41 11.04 -3.62
CA VAL A 208 9.47 11.39 -4.60
C VAL A 208 10.47 10.26 -4.79
N ARG A 209 10.61 9.37 -3.81
CA ARG A 209 11.53 8.22 -3.88
C ARG A 209 10.90 6.95 -4.43
N HIS A 210 9.64 6.99 -4.87
CA HIS A 210 8.93 5.91 -5.57
C HIS A 210 8.80 6.20 -7.06
#